data_AF-A0AAV4GL03-F1
#
_entry.id   AF-A0AAV4GL03-F1
#
_cell.length_a   1.000
_cell.length_b   1.000
_cell.length_c   1.000
_cell.angle_alpha   90.00
_cell.angle_beta   90.00
_cell.angle_gamma   90.00
#
_symmetry.space_group_name_H-M   'P 1'
#
loop_
_entity.id
_entity.type
_entity.pdbx_description
1 polymer ?
#
loop_
_entity_poly.entity_id
_entity_poly.type
_entity_poly.pdbx_seq_one_letter_code
_entity_poly.pdbx_strand_id
1 'polypeptide(L)'
;MVQKSGELEYTTVLNRRNETWFQESASDSSSDIDNLCMQRSDRTKASNKSRGGGTCLYVNEKWCHPNNVHVKQRLCTPDLEMLTVVLRSFYVPREFTKVTVNVVYVHPKANIIAAMSTVTNHVHEQQNQSPDRVLLVTGDFNAANLTDYLPNYEQYVDMPTRGNKTLDVCYGNVPGAYKTKRLP
;
A
#
# COMPACT_ATOMS: atom_id res chain seq x y z
N MET A 1 -8.64 15.86 5.35
CA MET A 1 -9.08 16.73 4.23
C MET A 1 -8.40 18.07 4.45
N VAL A 2 -7.34 18.39 3.70
CA VAL A 2 -6.63 19.69 3.76
C VAL A 2 -6.20 20.02 2.33
N GLN A 3 -6.41 21.27 1.92
CA GLN A 3 -5.98 21.81 0.63
C GLN A 3 -5.17 23.09 0.84
N LYS A 4 -4.17 23.24 -0.05
CA LYS A 4 -3.45 24.44 -0.54
C LYS A 4 -2.24 24.99 0.24
N SER A 5 -1.07 24.82 -0.40
CA SER A 5 -0.33 25.95 -1.01
C SER A 5 0.73 25.47 -2.03
N GLY A 6 0.61 25.93 -3.28
CA GLY A 6 1.72 26.56 -4.01
C GLY A 6 2.87 25.76 -4.66
N GLU A 7 3.01 24.46 -4.45
CA GLU A 7 3.92 23.61 -5.24
C GLU A 7 3.10 22.54 -5.95
N LEU A 8 3.60 21.96 -7.04
CA LEU A 8 3.03 20.75 -7.65
C LEU A 8 3.15 19.59 -6.65
N GLU A 9 2.37 19.66 -5.56
CA GLU A 9 2.15 18.59 -4.60
C GLU A 9 1.35 17.53 -5.36
N TYR A 10 2.06 16.63 -6.04
CA TYR A 10 1.53 15.32 -6.40
C TYR A 10 1.30 14.55 -5.09
N THR A 11 0.33 15.00 -4.30
CA THR A 11 -0.15 14.25 -3.16
C THR A 11 -0.91 13.07 -3.73
N THR A 12 -0.23 11.94 -3.92
CA THR A 12 -0.92 10.66 -3.98
C THR A 12 -1.56 10.47 -2.61
N VAL A 13 -2.83 10.86 -2.46
CA VAL A 13 -3.62 10.48 -1.27
C VAL A 13 -3.99 9.03 -1.47
N LEU A 14 -3.04 8.13 -1.18
CA LEU A 14 -3.33 6.74 -0.88
C LEU A 14 -3.80 6.73 0.56
N ASN A 15 -5.11 6.91 0.77
CA ASN A 15 -5.65 6.64 2.09
C ASN A 15 -5.67 5.13 2.25
N ARG A 16 -5.03 4.67 3.31
CA ARG A 16 -4.82 3.26 3.59
C ARG A 16 -5.42 2.99 4.96
N ARG A 17 -6.36 2.04 5.03
CA ARG A 17 -6.75 1.42 6.29
C ARG A 17 -6.29 -0.02 6.30
N ASN A 18 -5.78 -0.42 7.45
CA ASN A 18 -5.50 -1.81 7.78
C ASN A 18 -6.36 -2.14 8.96
N GLU A 19 -6.77 -3.39 9.03
CA GLU A 19 -7.84 -3.77 9.93
C GLU A 19 -9.12 -3.03 9.51
N THR A 20 -9.52 -3.19 8.24
CA THR A 20 -10.79 -2.65 7.75
C THR A 20 -11.99 -3.32 8.43
N TRP A 21 -11.79 -4.51 9.01
CA TRP A 21 -12.82 -5.38 9.58
C TRP A 21 -13.93 -5.74 8.59
N PHE A 22 -13.74 -5.44 7.30
CA PHE A 22 -14.70 -5.81 6.28
C PHE A 22 -14.70 -7.32 6.09
N GLN A 23 -15.91 -7.87 6.14
CA GLN A 23 -16.20 -9.21 5.69
C GLN A 23 -16.56 -9.12 4.20
N GLU A 24 -16.37 -10.19 3.45
CA GLU A 24 -16.70 -10.26 2.02
C GLU A 24 -18.16 -9.88 1.73
N SER A 25 -19.05 -10.05 2.71
CA SER A 25 -20.47 -9.66 2.67
C SER A 25 -20.75 -8.17 2.89
N ALA A 26 -19.76 -7.35 3.25
CA ALA A 26 -19.95 -5.93 3.49
C ALA A 26 -20.07 -5.15 2.17
N SER A 27 -21.15 -4.39 1.98
CA SER A 27 -21.34 -3.54 0.81
C SER A 27 -20.28 -2.44 0.73
N ASP A 28 -19.71 -2.19 -0.45
CA ASP A 28 -18.74 -1.11 -0.65
C ASP A 28 -19.32 0.29 -0.41
N SER A 29 -20.63 0.46 -0.57
CA SER A 29 -21.36 1.73 -0.48
C SER A 29 -21.27 2.43 0.90
N SER A 30 -20.91 1.72 1.97
CA SER A 30 -20.72 2.35 3.29
C SER A 30 -19.36 3.05 3.44
N SER A 31 -18.50 2.96 2.43
CA SER A 31 -17.11 3.42 2.46
C SER A 31 -16.76 4.33 1.28
N ASP A 32 -17.75 4.70 0.48
CA ASP A 32 -17.57 5.63 -0.64
C ASP A 32 -17.22 7.01 -0.09
N ILE A 33 -16.12 7.55 -0.61
CA ILE A 33 -15.67 8.91 -0.34
C ILE A 33 -15.61 9.60 -1.69
N ASP A 34 -16.31 10.73 -1.81
CA ASP A 34 -16.38 11.50 -3.05
C ASP A 34 -14.98 11.73 -3.65
N ASN A 35 -14.84 11.40 -4.94
CA ASN A 35 -13.60 11.51 -5.74
C ASN A 35 -12.48 10.55 -5.33
N LEU A 36 -12.76 9.50 -4.55
CA LEU A 36 -11.81 8.42 -4.26
C LEU A 36 -12.35 7.07 -4.74
N CYS A 37 -11.59 6.40 -5.60
CA CYS A 37 -11.85 5.01 -5.98
C CYS A 37 -11.24 4.07 -4.92
N MET A 38 -12.09 3.32 -4.23
CA MET A 38 -11.65 2.33 -3.24
C MET A 38 -11.36 0.97 -3.89
N GLN A 39 -10.23 0.37 -3.52
CA GLN A 39 -9.92 -1.04 -3.75
C GLN A 39 -9.64 -1.71 -2.41
N ARG A 40 -10.23 -2.87 -2.15
CA ARG A 40 -10.01 -3.59 -0.89
C ARG A 40 -9.69 -5.07 -1.08
N SER A 41 -9.04 -5.63 -0.08
CA SER A 41 -8.87 -7.06 0.13
C SER A 41 -9.40 -7.42 1.51
N ASP A 42 -10.42 -8.27 1.55
CA ASP A 42 -11.06 -8.67 2.79
C ASP A 42 -10.38 -9.90 3.38
N ARG A 43 -10.53 -10.07 4.70
CA ARG A 43 -9.99 -11.24 5.40
C ARG A 43 -10.73 -12.49 4.96
N THR A 44 -9.99 -13.52 4.60
CA THR A 44 -10.54 -14.86 4.30
C THR A 44 -10.24 -15.85 5.42
N LYS A 45 -10.86 -17.03 5.37
CA LYS A 45 -10.58 -18.15 6.29
C LYS A 45 -9.10 -18.58 6.27
N ALA A 46 -8.38 -18.34 5.16
CA ALA A 46 -6.96 -18.67 5.03
C ALA A 46 -6.05 -17.90 5.99
N SER A 47 -6.51 -16.76 6.52
CA SER A 47 -5.76 -16.02 7.54
C SER A 47 -5.62 -16.77 8.86
N ASN A 48 -6.50 -17.74 9.17
CA ASN A 48 -6.59 -18.37 10.49
C ASN A 48 -6.69 -17.37 11.66
N LYS A 49 -7.13 -16.12 11.41
CA LYS A 49 -7.27 -15.06 12.42
C LYS A 49 -8.70 -15.05 12.96
N SER A 50 -8.85 -14.94 14.28
CA SER A 50 -10.17 -14.80 14.92
C SER A 50 -10.72 -13.38 14.87
N ARG A 51 -9.87 -12.35 14.77
CA ARG A 51 -10.23 -10.91 14.77
C ARG A 51 -9.28 -10.08 13.89
N GLY A 52 -9.70 -8.87 13.51
CA GLY A 52 -8.90 -7.91 12.73
C GLY A 52 -8.69 -8.33 11.27
N GLY A 53 -7.92 -7.53 10.52
CA GLY A 53 -7.55 -7.79 9.13
C GLY A 53 -8.33 -6.98 8.08
N GLY A 54 -7.99 -7.22 6.83
CA GLY A 54 -8.42 -6.47 5.67
C GLY A 54 -7.50 -5.28 5.38
N THR A 55 -7.24 -5.04 4.09
CA THR A 55 -6.47 -3.89 3.59
C THR A 55 -7.30 -3.15 2.55
N CYS A 56 -7.21 -1.82 2.53
CA CYS A 56 -7.80 -1.03 1.46
C CYS A 56 -6.85 0.06 0.97
N LEU A 57 -7.07 0.44 -0.29
CA LEU A 57 -6.41 1.52 -0.99
C LEU A 57 -7.49 2.45 -1.54
N TYR A 58 -7.46 3.71 -1.15
CA TYR A 58 -8.22 4.75 -1.82
C TYR A 58 -7.30 5.45 -2.84
N VAL A 59 -7.76 5.60 -4.08
CA VAL A 59 -7.04 6.29 -5.15
C VAL A 59 -7.81 7.53 -5.53
N ASN A 60 -7.17 8.69 -5.47
CA ASN A 60 -7.79 9.95 -5.88
C ASN A 60 -8.04 9.96 -7.39
N GLU A 61 -9.29 10.18 -7.80
CA GLU A 61 -9.70 10.17 -9.20
C GLU A 61 -9.06 11.30 -10.02
N LYS A 62 -8.64 12.38 -9.36
CA LYS A 62 -7.85 13.46 -10.00
C LYS A 62 -6.44 13.02 -10.38
N TRP A 63 -5.92 11.96 -9.74
CA TRP A 63 -4.59 11.42 -10.01
C TRP A 63 -4.63 10.23 -10.98
N CYS A 64 -5.64 9.37 -10.87
CA CYS A 64 -5.81 8.22 -11.76
C CYS A 64 -7.29 7.98 -12.02
N HIS A 65 -7.67 7.87 -13.29
CA HIS A 65 -9.02 7.50 -13.69
C HIS A 65 -9.41 6.14 -13.07
N PRO A 66 -10.63 5.95 -12.54
CA PRO A 66 -11.07 4.66 -11.97
C PRO A 66 -10.85 3.45 -12.89
N ASN A 67 -11.13 3.60 -14.19
CA ASN A 67 -10.89 2.54 -15.20
C ASN A 67 -9.41 2.15 -15.39
N ASN A 68 -8.46 2.91 -14.85
CA ASN A 68 -7.03 2.64 -14.88
C ASN A 68 -6.50 2.12 -13.54
N VAL A 69 -7.41 1.80 -12.60
CA VAL A 69 -7.12 1.22 -11.30
C VAL A 69 -7.51 -0.26 -11.33
N HIS A 70 -6.52 -1.15 -11.22
CA HIS A 70 -6.76 -2.58 -11.33
C HIS A 70 -6.15 -3.35 -10.16
N VAL A 71 -6.98 -4.12 -9.47
CA VAL A 71 -6.46 -5.10 -8.50
C VAL A 71 -5.82 -6.24 -9.25
N LYS A 72 -4.51 -6.40 -9.09
CA LYS A 72 -3.75 -7.48 -9.70
C LYS A 72 -3.79 -8.74 -8.84
N GLN A 73 -3.74 -8.58 -7.53
CA GLN A 73 -3.66 -9.70 -6.61
C GLN A 73 -4.19 -9.33 -5.22
N ARG A 74 -4.76 -10.33 -4.56
CA ARG A 74 -5.10 -10.33 -3.13
C ARG A 74 -4.44 -11.55 -2.50
N LEU A 75 -3.74 -11.35 -1.39
CA LEU A 75 -3.08 -12.41 -0.65
C LEU A 75 -3.50 -12.32 0.81
N CYS A 76 -3.85 -13.47 1.38
CA CYS A 76 -4.31 -13.56 2.75
C CYS A 76 -3.69 -14.82 3.37
N THR A 77 -2.72 -14.64 4.26
CA THR A 77 -2.03 -15.70 4.99
C THR A 77 -2.13 -15.46 6.50
N PRO A 78 -1.73 -16.43 7.34
CA PRO A 78 -1.63 -16.21 8.77
C PRO A 78 -0.65 -15.08 9.15
N ASP A 79 0.41 -14.92 8.36
CA ASP A 79 1.49 -13.97 8.63
C ASP A 79 1.20 -12.57 8.07
N LEU A 80 0.55 -12.47 6.91
CA LEU A 80 0.26 -11.17 6.30
C LEU A 80 -0.99 -11.16 5.42
N GLU A 81 -1.47 -9.95 5.15
CA GLU A 81 -2.48 -9.67 4.13
C GLU A 81 -1.92 -8.63 3.17
N MET A 82 -2.09 -8.85 1.86
CA MET A 82 -1.55 -7.95 0.84
C MET A 82 -2.56 -7.72 -0.28
N LEU A 83 -2.76 -6.45 -0.63
CA LEU A 83 -3.51 -6.01 -1.80
C LEU A 83 -2.55 -5.36 -2.80
N THR A 84 -2.44 -5.93 -3.99
CA THR A 84 -1.64 -5.36 -5.08
C THR A 84 -2.55 -4.66 -6.08
N VAL A 85 -2.34 -3.37 -6.27
CA VAL A 85 -3.09 -2.53 -7.21
C VAL A 85 -2.12 -1.94 -8.23
N VAL A 86 -2.46 -2.07 -9.51
CA VAL A 86 -1.73 -1.44 -10.62
C VAL A 86 -2.53 -0.22 -11.08
N LEU A 87 -1.81 0.89 -11.22
CA LEU A 87 -2.35 2.22 -11.52
C LEU A 87 -1.66 2.76 -12.77
N ARG A 88 -2.43 3.34 -13.68
CA ARG A 88 -1.93 4.20 -14.76
C ARG A 88 -2.41 5.63 -14.54
N SER A 89 -1.64 6.37 -13.74
CA SER A 89 -1.93 7.77 -13.41
C SER A 89 -1.64 8.70 -14.58
N PHE A 90 -2.31 9.85 -14.59
CA PHE A 90 -2.16 10.87 -15.63
C PHE A 90 -0.79 11.55 -15.62
N TYR A 91 -0.13 11.61 -14.46
CA TYR A 91 1.06 12.44 -14.23
C TYR A 91 2.30 11.64 -13.86
N VAL A 92 2.37 10.39 -14.31
CA VAL A 92 3.58 9.56 -14.15
C VAL A 92 4.63 10.02 -15.15
N PRO A 93 5.89 10.28 -14.74
CA PRO A 93 6.97 10.60 -15.66
C PRO A 93 7.10 9.59 -16.80
N ARG A 94 7.52 10.05 -17.99
CA ARG A 94 7.48 9.26 -19.23
C ARG A 94 8.35 8.01 -19.17
N GLU A 95 9.40 8.05 -18.36
CA GLU A 95 10.29 6.94 -18.06
C GLU A 95 9.61 5.78 -17.33
N PHE A 96 8.45 6.00 -16.68
CA PHE A 96 7.74 4.96 -15.97
C PHE A 96 6.46 4.52 -16.69
N THR A 97 6.28 3.22 -16.79
CA THR A 97 5.16 2.63 -17.57
C THR A 97 3.86 2.50 -16.77
N LYS A 98 3.97 2.32 -15.45
CA LYS A 98 2.87 2.11 -14.51
C LYS A 98 3.35 2.28 -13.07
N VAL A 99 2.42 2.52 -12.16
CA VAL A 99 2.66 2.46 -10.71
C VAL A 99 2.01 1.21 -10.16
N THR A 100 2.73 0.45 -9.33
CA THR A 100 2.18 -0.71 -8.61
C THR A 100 2.28 -0.43 -7.11
N VAL A 101 1.15 -0.52 -6.41
CA VAL A 101 1.06 -0.33 -4.97
C VAL A 101 0.72 -1.67 -4.32
N ASN A 102 1.60 -2.13 -3.44
CA ASN A 102 1.38 -3.28 -2.57
C ASN A 102 1.01 -2.76 -1.18
N VAL A 103 -0.26 -2.90 -0.79
CA VAL A 103 -0.75 -2.55 0.54
C VAL A 103 -0.63 -3.76 1.45
N VAL A 104 0.27 -3.72 2.43
CA VAL A 104 0.63 -4.87 3.27
C VAL A 104 0.17 -4.65 4.71
N TYR A 105 -0.42 -5.68 5.33
CA TYR A 105 -0.64 -5.74 6.76
C TYR A 105 0.05 -6.99 7.30
N VAL A 106 1.08 -6.80 8.12
CA VAL A 106 1.80 -7.90 8.79
C VAL A 106 1.13 -8.15 10.13
N HIS A 107 0.76 -9.39 10.41
CA HIS A 107 0.11 -9.72 11.67
C HIS A 107 1.08 -9.53 12.86
N PRO A 108 0.64 -9.03 14.03
CA PRO A 108 1.54 -8.82 15.19
C PRO A 108 2.26 -10.08 15.69
N LYS A 109 1.71 -11.27 15.39
CA LYS A 109 2.29 -12.58 15.72
C LYS A 109 2.83 -13.34 14.49
N ALA A 110 3.06 -12.63 13.39
CA ALA A 110 3.56 -13.22 12.15
C ALA A 110 4.95 -13.84 12.34
N ASN A 111 5.22 -14.90 11.60
CA ASN A 111 6.58 -15.27 11.27
C ASN A 111 7.14 -14.22 10.31
N ILE A 112 7.99 -13.32 10.84
CA ILE A 112 8.54 -12.18 10.09
C ILE A 112 9.32 -12.64 8.86
N ILE A 113 10.10 -13.73 8.97
CA ILE A 113 10.90 -14.26 7.85
C ILE A 113 9.96 -14.70 6.72
N ALA A 114 8.95 -15.51 7.04
CA ALA A 114 7.99 -15.98 6.05
C ALA A 114 7.21 -14.81 5.41
N ALA A 115 6.80 -13.83 6.22
CA ALA A 115 6.10 -12.64 5.75
C ALA A 115 6.96 -11.82 4.78
N MET A 116 8.19 -11.47 5.18
CA MET A 116 9.07 -10.63 4.37
C MET A 116 9.53 -11.34 3.11
N SER A 117 9.88 -12.63 3.17
CA SER A 117 10.16 -13.43 1.97
C SER A 117 9.00 -13.43 0.99
N THR A 118 7.76 -13.54 1.48
CA THR A 118 6.56 -13.49 0.64
C THR A 118 6.43 -12.14 -0.07
N VAL A 119 6.60 -11.03 0.64
CA VAL A 119 6.55 -9.67 0.05
C VAL A 119 7.68 -9.48 -0.96
N THR A 120 8.91 -9.84 -0.61
CA THR A 120 10.08 -9.69 -1.48
C THR A 120 9.96 -10.49 -2.77
N ASN A 121 9.50 -11.74 -2.69
CA ASN A 121 9.29 -12.56 -3.89
C ASN A 121 8.28 -11.90 -4.84
N HIS A 122 7.16 -11.39 -4.31
CA HIS A 122 6.16 -10.68 -5.13
C HIS A 122 6.72 -9.40 -5.75
N VAL A 123 7.49 -8.62 -4.97
CA VAL A 123 8.13 -7.40 -5.47
C VAL A 123 9.14 -7.72 -6.58
N HIS A 124 9.95 -8.75 -6.41
CA HIS A 124 10.90 -9.21 -7.44
C HIS A 124 10.20 -9.70 -8.71
N GLU A 125 9.13 -10.49 -8.59
CA GLU A 125 8.33 -10.91 -9.73
C GLU A 125 7.73 -9.72 -10.49
N GLN A 126 7.20 -8.73 -9.76
CA GLN A 126 6.68 -7.51 -10.34
C GLN A 126 7.79 -6.72 -11.06
N GLN A 127 8.95 -6.54 -10.43
CA GLN A 127 10.10 -5.86 -11.04
C GLN A 127 10.55 -6.58 -12.33
N ASN A 128 10.66 -7.90 -12.31
CA ASN A 128 11.06 -8.70 -13.47
C ASN A 128 10.07 -8.59 -14.65
N GLN A 129 8.78 -8.46 -14.37
CA GLN A 129 7.75 -8.32 -15.41
C GLN A 129 7.75 -6.94 -16.09
N SER A 130 8.25 -5.89 -15.44
CA SER A 130 8.35 -4.55 -16.02
C SER A 130 9.37 -3.76 -15.21
N PRO A 131 10.64 -3.71 -15.62
CA PRO A 131 11.71 -3.05 -14.89
C PRO A 131 11.47 -1.55 -14.67
N ASP A 132 10.88 -0.88 -15.66
CA ASP A 132 10.61 0.57 -15.64
C ASP A 132 9.27 0.90 -14.95
N ARG A 133 8.88 0.12 -13.93
CA ARG A 133 7.68 0.41 -13.14
C ARG A 133 8.06 1.11 -11.84
N VAL A 134 7.18 1.98 -11.36
CA VAL A 134 7.26 2.45 -9.97
C VAL A 134 6.62 1.38 -9.08
N LEU A 135 7.36 0.92 -8.07
CA LEU A 135 6.88 -0.01 -7.06
C LEU A 135 6.84 0.67 -5.71
N LEU A 136 5.67 0.61 -5.09
CA LEU A 136 5.45 1.04 -3.71
C LEU A 136 5.01 -0.16 -2.88
N VAL A 137 5.63 -0.34 -1.73
CA VAL A 137 5.22 -1.29 -0.70
C VAL A 137 4.90 -0.47 0.54
N THR A 138 3.63 -0.29 0.81
CA THR A 138 3.17 0.49 1.95
C THR A 138 2.33 -0.37 2.87
N GLY A 139 2.59 -0.25 4.16
CA GLY A 139 2.12 -1.28 5.05
C GLY A 139 2.23 -0.92 6.52
N ASP A 140 1.59 -1.73 7.35
CA ASP A 140 1.60 -1.72 8.79
C ASP A 140 2.33 -2.99 9.04
N PHE A 141 3.63 -2.80 9.23
CA PHE A 141 4.55 -3.90 9.33
C PHE A 141 4.61 -4.41 10.76
N ASN A 142 3.90 -3.78 11.71
CA ASN A 142 4.03 -4.04 13.13
C ASN A 142 5.51 -4.07 13.54
N ALA A 143 6.07 -5.25 13.83
CA ALA A 143 7.48 -5.41 14.22
C ALA A 143 8.42 -5.75 13.05
N ALA A 144 7.90 -5.92 11.82
CA ALA A 144 8.67 -6.29 10.65
C ALA A 144 9.34 -5.07 9.98
N ASN A 145 10.38 -5.35 9.20
CA ASN A 145 11.12 -4.35 8.44
C ASN A 145 11.58 -4.97 7.10
N LEU A 146 11.42 -4.23 5.99
CA LEU A 146 11.83 -4.67 4.65
C LEU A 146 13.23 -4.22 4.24
N THR A 147 13.91 -3.35 5.00
CA THR A 147 15.20 -2.76 4.60
C THR A 147 16.23 -3.82 4.24
N ASP A 148 16.35 -4.89 5.03
CA ASP A 148 17.31 -5.98 4.76
C ASP A 148 16.87 -6.91 3.63
N TYR A 149 15.58 -6.89 3.28
CA TYR A 149 14.99 -7.76 2.26
C TYR A 149 14.87 -7.09 0.89
N LEU A 150 14.86 -5.75 0.85
CA LEU A 150 14.77 -4.91 -0.35
C LEU A 150 15.77 -3.75 -0.25
N PRO A 151 17.09 -4.01 -0.36
CA PRO A 151 18.13 -3.01 -0.11
C PRO A 151 18.14 -1.85 -1.10
N ASN A 152 17.54 -2.03 -2.28
CA ASN A 152 17.44 -1.00 -3.31
C ASN A 152 16.15 -0.16 -3.19
N TYR A 153 15.38 -0.34 -2.12
CA TYR A 153 14.16 0.39 -1.87
C TYR A 153 14.37 1.40 -0.75
N GLU A 154 14.02 2.65 -1.01
CA GLU A 154 14.04 3.72 -0.02
C GLU A 154 12.77 3.66 0.83
N GLN A 155 12.93 3.75 2.16
CA GLN A 155 11.81 3.94 3.07
C GLN A 155 11.57 5.45 3.21
N TYR A 156 10.35 5.91 2.88
CA TYR A 156 10.01 7.35 2.83
C TYR A 156 9.38 7.91 4.13
N VAL A 157 8.93 7.05 5.06
CA VAL A 157 8.28 7.45 6.31
C VAL A 157 9.31 7.58 7.44
N ASP A 158 9.76 8.81 7.65
CA ASP A 158 10.84 9.19 8.57
C ASP A 158 10.36 9.61 9.97
N MET A 159 9.07 9.48 10.27
CA MET A 159 8.47 9.91 11.53
C MET A 159 7.63 8.81 12.20
N PRO A 160 7.46 8.87 13.54
CA PRO A 160 6.57 7.95 14.25
C PRO A 160 5.12 8.05 13.77
N THR A 161 4.49 6.89 13.56
CA THR A 161 3.09 6.75 13.13
C THR A 161 2.18 6.22 14.24
N ARG A 162 2.76 5.60 15.29
CA ARG A 162 2.03 5.19 16.51
C ARG A 162 2.89 5.38 17.76
N GLY A 163 2.58 6.41 18.54
CA GLY A 163 3.39 6.80 19.69
C GLY A 163 4.82 7.15 19.24
N ASN A 164 5.82 6.47 19.78
CA ASN A 164 7.23 6.63 19.40
C ASN A 164 7.70 5.60 18.36
N LYS A 165 6.80 4.83 17.74
CA LYS A 165 7.12 3.78 16.76
C LYS A 165 6.61 4.15 15.36
N THR A 166 7.32 3.70 14.34
CA THR A 166 6.89 3.76 12.94
C THR A 166 6.42 2.37 12.54
N LEU A 167 5.09 2.15 12.59
CA LEU A 167 4.48 0.88 12.17
C LEU A 167 4.02 0.97 10.72
N ASP A 168 3.38 2.09 10.38
CA ASP A 168 3.06 2.44 9.01
C ASP A 168 4.32 2.92 8.29
N VAL A 169 4.70 2.18 7.25
CA VAL A 169 5.90 2.40 6.44
C VAL A 169 5.52 2.48 4.97
N CYS A 170 6.39 3.09 4.17
CA CYS A 170 6.27 3.14 2.73
C CYS A 170 7.67 2.98 2.13
N TYR A 171 7.88 1.90 1.40
CA TYR A 171 9.11 1.63 0.65
C TYR A 171 8.86 1.85 -0.84
N GLY A 172 9.84 2.36 -1.57
CA GLY A 172 9.76 2.44 -3.02
C GLY A 172 11.09 2.42 -3.74
N ASN A 173 11.05 2.09 -5.03
CA ASN A 173 12.23 1.94 -5.89
C ASN A 173 12.68 3.25 -6.55
N VAL A 174 12.02 4.37 -6.28
CA VAL A 174 12.36 5.70 -6.84
C VAL A 174 12.88 6.60 -5.73
N PRO A 175 14.18 6.94 -5.71
CA PRO A 175 14.73 7.74 -4.63
C PRO A 175 14.06 9.11 -4.50
N GLY A 176 13.79 9.55 -3.28
CA GLY A 176 13.21 10.86 -2.98
C GLY A 176 11.81 11.11 -3.55
N ALA A 177 11.07 10.07 -3.95
CA ALA A 177 9.74 10.20 -4.56
C ALA A 177 8.66 10.74 -3.60
N TYR A 178 8.83 10.52 -2.29
CA TYR A 178 7.88 10.96 -1.27
C TYR A 178 8.58 11.65 -0.11
N LYS A 179 7.91 12.65 0.45
CA LYS A 179 8.28 13.29 1.71
C LYS A 179 7.14 13.13 2.70
N THR A 180 7.47 12.87 3.95
CA THR A 180 6.45 12.72 4.98
C THR A 180 6.12 14.08 5.60
N LYS A 181 4.82 14.35 5.79
CA LYS A 181 4.31 15.59 6.36
C LYS A 181 3.25 15.25 7.41
N ARG A 182 3.42 15.77 8.63
CA ARG A 182 2.36 15.67 9.65
C ARG A 182 1.22 16.58 9.28
N LEU A 183 0.00 16.05 9.34
CA LEU A 183 -1.19 16.87 9.24
C LEU A 183 -1.44 17.55 10.61
N PRO A 184 -1.85 18.83 10.62
CA PRO A 184 -2.21 19.55 11.84
C PRO A 184 -3.46 18.97 12.52
#